data_AF-A0A6J4J5S9-F1
#
_entry.id   AF-A0A6J4J5S9-F1
#
_cell.length_a   1.000
_cell.length_b   1.000
_cell.length_c   1.000
_cell.angle_alpha   90.00
_cell.angle_beta   90.00
_cell.angle_gamma   90.00
#
_symmetry.space_group_name_H-M   'P 1'
#
loop_
_entity.id
_entity.type
_entity.pdbx_description
1 polymer ?
#
loop_
_entity_poly.entity_id
_entity_poly.type
_entity_poly.pdbx_seq_one_letter_code
_entity_poly.pdbx_strand_id
1 'polypeptide(L)'
;MLNQCGDRDEAELAEAAERGHALYEQALKTVLEPDENGHTVAIHPDTGDYLVALDWTKAWQTLRGRHADGLIMTLTIGEQTRNHHHCRMFCSEHVTHHR
;
A
#
# COMPACT_ATOMS: atom_id res chain seq x y z
N MET A 1 -4.72 -19.75 20.20
CA MET A 1 -5.37 -18.42 20.04
C MET A 1 -4.49 -17.59 19.12
N LEU A 2 -4.76 -17.64 17.81
CA LEU A 2 -4.18 -16.67 16.87
C LEU A 2 -5.26 -15.63 16.60
N ASN A 3 -4.84 -14.39 16.79
CA ASN A 3 -5.65 -13.18 16.87
C ASN A 3 -6.21 -12.86 15.48
N GLN A 4 -7.54 -12.83 15.36
CA GLN A 4 -8.26 -12.43 14.17
C GLN A 4 -8.11 -10.91 13.97
N CYS A 5 -7.21 -10.50 13.07
CA CYS A 5 -7.48 -9.32 12.24
C CYS A 5 -8.55 -9.76 11.23
N GLY A 6 -9.60 -8.95 11.04
CA GLY A 6 -10.87 -9.38 10.44
C GLY A 6 -10.79 -10.06 9.09
N ASP A 7 -11.86 -10.79 8.80
CA ASP A 7 -12.11 -11.78 7.73
C ASP A 7 -11.94 -11.27 6.30
N ARG A 8 -10.82 -10.63 5.95
CA ARG A 8 -10.40 -10.48 4.56
C ARG A 8 -9.58 -11.70 4.20
N ASP A 9 -10.05 -12.43 3.19
CA ASP A 9 -9.39 -13.64 2.73
C ASP A 9 -7.94 -13.32 2.33
N GLU A 10 -7.00 -14.18 2.73
CA GLU A 10 -5.58 -14.05 2.38
C GLU A 10 -5.39 -13.93 0.85
N ALA A 11 -6.28 -14.55 0.08
CA ALA A 11 -6.37 -14.42 -1.37
C ALA A 11 -6.69 -12.98 -1.82
N GLU A 12 -7.65 -12.31 -1.19
CA GLU A 12 -7.99 -10.92 -1.52
C GLU A 12 -6.83 -9.96 -1.21
N LEU A 13 -6.12 -10.21 -0.11
CA LEU A 13 -4.91 -9.46 0.24
C LEU A 13 -3.81 -9.69 -0.81
N ALA A 14 -3.61 -10.93 -1.25
CA ALA A 14 -2.62 -11.25 -2.29
C ALA A 14 -2.98 -10.59 -3.63
N GLU A 15 -4.22 -10.70 -4.08
CA GLU A 15 -4.69 -10.08 -5.33
C GLU A 15 -4.55 -8.56 -5.31
N ALA A 16 -4.90 -7.91 -4.20
CA ALA A 16 -4.76 -6.47 -4.06
C ALA A 16 -3.28 -6.03 -4.05
N ALA A 17 -2.39 -6.83 -3.45
CA ALA A 17 -0.95 -6.58 -3.50
C ALA A 17 -0.41 -6.74 -4.93
N GLU A 18 -0.85 -7.76 -5.67
CA GLU A 18 -0.48 -7.95 -7.08
C GLU A 18 -0.97 -6.79 -7.96
N ARG A 19 -2.22 -6.35 -7.79
CA ARG A 19 -2.75 -5.16 -8.50
C ARG A 19 -1.95 -3.91 -8.20
N GLY A 20 -1.68 -3.65 -6.92
CA GLY A 20 -0.86 -2.51 -6.50
C GLY A 20 0.55 -2.56 -7.07
N HIS A 21 1.17 -3.73 -7.08
CA HIS A 21 2.51 -3.92 -7.63
C HIS A 21 2.52 -3.75 -9.16
N ALA A 22 1.50 -4.25 -9.85
CA ALA A 22 1.34 -4.05 -11.29
C ALA A 22 1.21 -2.56 -11.63
N LEU A 23 0.44 -1.79 -10.84
CA LEU A 23 0.34 -0.33 -11.01
C LEU A 23 1.69 0.37 -10.82
N TYR A 24 2.45 -0.05 -9.80
CA TYR A 24 3.81 0.48 -9.60
C TYR A 24 4.70 0.21 -10.80
N GLU A 25 4.86 -1.05 -11.21
CA GLU A 25 5.77 -1.45 -12.29
C GLU A 25 5.38 -0.87 -13.66
N GLN A 26 4.08 -0.80 -13.97
CA GLN A 26 3.61 -0.39 -15.29
C GLN A 26 3.53 1.13 -15.47
N ALA A 27 3.19 1.87 -14.42
CA ALA A 27 2.86 3.29 -14.56
C ALA A 27 3.72 4.20 -13.66
N LEU A 28 3.97 3.81 -12.41
CA LEU A 28 4.61 4.71 -11.45
C LEU A 28 6.13 4.64 -11.47
N LYS A 29 6.70 3.47 -11.76
CA LYS A 29 8.14 3.22 -11.71
C LYS A 29 8.95 4.22 -12.54
N THR A 30 8.59 4.38 -13.81
CA THR A 30 9.29 5.27 -14.74
C THR A 30 9.15 6.75 -14.39
N VAL A 31 8.10 7.10 -13.65
CA VAL A 31 7.80 8.48 -13.23
C VAL A 31 8.45 8.79 -11.88
N LEU A 32 8.46 7.83 -10.95
CA LEU A 32 8.89 8.04 -9.57
C LEU A 32 10.36 7.73 -9.33
N GLU A 33 10.93 6.69 -9.95
CA GLU A 33 12.33 6.31 -9.69
C GLU A 33 13.37 7.40 -10.04
N PRO A 34 13.18 8.28 -11.05
CA PRO A 34 14.16 9.34 -11.32
C PRO A 34 14.34 10.34 -10.17
N ASP A 35 13.25 10.69 -9.47
CA ASP A 35 13.22 11.83 -8.53
C ASP A 35 12.95 11.42 -7.08
N GLU A 36 12.28 10.28 -6.87
CA GLU A 36 11.73 9.86 -5.57
C GLU A 36 12.39 8.58 -5.04
N ASN A 37 13.57 8.22 -5.58
CA ASN A 37 14.31 7.04 -5.13
C ASN A 37 14.59 7.05 -3.62
N GLY A 38 14.29 5.94 -2.95
CA GLY A 38 14.42 5.79 -1.50
C GLY A 38 13.24 6.34 -0.69
N HIS A 39 12.25 6.99 -1.32
CA HIS A 39 10.99 7.31 -0.68
C HIS A 39 10.03 6.12 -0.67
N THR A 40 8.98 6.20 0.15
CA THR A 40 7.89 5.23 0.18
C THR A 40 6.71 5.72 -0.66
N VAL A 41 6.18 4.85 -1.52
CA VAL A 41 4.90 5.06 -2.18
C VAL A 41 3.83 4.20 -1.51
N ALA A 42 2.71 4.83 -1.15
CA ALA A 42 1.47 4.17 -0.79
C ALA A 42 0.55 4.15 -2.02
N ILE A 43 -0.08 3.02 -2.31
CA ILE A 43 -0.95 2.82 -3.48
C ILE A 43 -2.27 2.20 -3.01
N HIS A 44 -3.38 2.77 -3.47
CA HIS A 44 -4.71 2.20 -3.32
C HIS A 44 -5.03 1.39 -4.60
N PRO A 45 -5.01 0.05 -4.54
CA PRO A 45 -5.00 -0.81 -5.72
C PRO A 45 -6.32 -0.77 -6.52
N ASP A 46 -7.44 -0.40 -5.88
CA ASP A 46 -8.73 -0.38 -6.56
C ASP A 46 -9.01 0.93 -7.31
N THR A 47 -8.35 2.02 -6.89
CA THR A 47 -8.55 3.37 -7.49
C THR A 47 -7.35 3.82 -8.32
N GLY A 48 -6.17 3.24 -8.08
CA GLY A 48 -4.92 3.69 -8.68
C GLY A 48 -4.35 4.95 -8.02
N ASP A 49 -4.99 5.48 -6.97
CA ASP A 49 -4.47 6.61 -6.23
C ASP A 49 -3.18 6.23 -5.50
N TYR A 50 -2.21 7.13 -5.55
CA TYR A 50 -0.94 6.94 -4.89
C TYR A 50 -0.48 8.20 -4.18
N LEU A 51 0.42 8.00 -3.21
CA LEU A 51 1.07 9.07 -2.50
C LEU A 51 2.50 8.69 -2.16
N VAL A 52 3.43 9.59 -2.45
CA VAL A 52 4.85 9.44 -2.10
C VAL A 52 5.15 10.23 -0.83
N ALA A 53 5.91 9.62 0.08
CA ALA A 53 6.46 10.30 1.24
C ALA A 53 7.80 9.70 1.66
N LEU A 54 8.58 10.48 2.40
CA LEU A 54 9.85 10.03 3.02
C LEU A 54 9.69 8.82 3.95
N ASP A 55 8.51 8.63 4.54
CA ASP A 55 8.23 7.59 5.53
C ASP A 55 6.91 6.88 5.22
N TRP A 56 6.90 5.55 5.40
CA TRP A 56 5.75 4.69 5.17
C TRP A 56 4.51 5.08 5.98
N THR A 57 4.68 5.50 7.23
CA THR A 57 3.60 5.90 8.13
C THR A 57 2.90 7.12 7.57
N LYS A 58 3.67 8.10 7.08
CA LYS A 58 3.14 9.34 6.51
C LYS A 58 2.44 9.06 5.19
N ALA A 59 3.02 8.21 4.33
CA ALA A 59 2.41 7.81 3.07
C ALA A 59 1.05 7.12 3.31
N TRP A 60 1.04 6.14 4.22
CA TRP A 60 -0.15 5.39 4.57
C TRP A 60 -1.23 6.24 5.23
N GLN A 61 -0.91 7.02 6.27
CA GLN A 61 -1.89 7.86 6.97
C GLN A 61 -2.53 8.90 6.04
N THR A 62 -1.73 9.51 5.16
CA THR A 62 -2.24 10.52 4.24
C THR A 62 -3.15 9.90 3.19
N LEU A 63 -2.76 8.74 2.64
CA LEU A 63 -3.61 8.05 1.66
C LEU A 63 -4.88 7.47 2.31
N ARG A 64 -4.78 6.98 3.55
CA ARG A 64 -5.92 6.53 4.34
C ARG A 64 -6.89 7.66 4.68
N GLY A 65 -6.39 8.87 4.88
CA GLY A 65 -7.26 10.05 5.03
C GLY A 65 -8.11 10.35 3.80
N ARG A 66 -7.70 9.89 2.61
CA ARG A 66 -8.45 10.03 1.34
C ARG A 66 -9.34 8.82 1.07
N HIS A 67 -8.86 7.63 1.40
CA HIS A 67 -9.56 6.35 1.25
C HIS A 67 -9.75 5.74 2.63
N ALA A 68 -10.87 6.08 3.27
CA ALA A 68 -11.18 5.67 4.65
C ALA A 68 -11.40 4.16 4.80
N ASP A 69 -11.60 3.46 3.68
CA ASP A 69 -11.75 2.03 3.51
C ASP A 69 -10.74 1.50 2.46
N GLY A 70 -10.87 0.24 2.06
CA GLY A 70 -9.95 -0.38 1.09
C GLY A 70 -8.61 -0.85 1.67
N LEU A 71 -7.80 -1.44 0.79
CA LEU A 71 -6.44 -1.89 1.09
C LEU A 71 -5.45 -0.83 0.63
N ILE A 72 -4.37 -0.65 1.38
CA ILE A 72 -3.27 0.21 0.98
C ILE A 72 -2.01 -0.63 0.96
N MET A 73 -1.37 -0.66 -0.20
CA MET A 73 -0.07 -1.27 -0.40
C MET A 73 1.00 -0.19 -0.24
N THR A 74 2.09 -0.50 0.48
CA THR A 74 3.26 0.38 0.58
C THR A 74 4.53 -0.33 0.13
N LEU A 75 5.38 0.38 -0.62
CA LEU A 75 6.70 -0.10 -1.04
C LEU A 75 7.72 1.05 -1.18
N THR A 76 9.00 0.72 -1.10
CA THR A 76 10.11 1.65 -1.29
C THR A 76 10.41 1.82 -2.78
N ILE A 77 10.45 3.06 -3.26
CA ILE A 77 10.77 3.40 -4.66
C ILE A 77 12.25 3.11 -4.92
N GLY A 78 12.53 2.41 -6.02
CA GLY A 78 13.89 2.14 -6.50
C GLY A 78 14.67 1.05 -5.76
N GLU A 79 14.15 0.53 -4.64
CA GLU A 79 14.71 -0.68 -4.05
C GLU A 79 14.37 -1.84 -5.00
N GLN A 80 15.38 -2.36 -5.71
CA GLN A 80 15.19 -3.46 -6.66
C GLN A 80 14.32 -4.53 -5.99
N THR A 81 13.16 -4.80 -6.59
CA THR A 81 12.16 -5.82 -6.21
C THR A 81 12.71 -7.26 -6.35
N ARG A 82 14.00 -7.47 -6.06
CA ARG A 82 14.65 -8.77 -5.92
C ARG A 82 14.25 -9.52 -4.66
N ASN A 83 13.66 -8.84 -3.68
CA ASN A 83 13.11 -9.46 -2.48
C ASN A 83 11.59 -9.25 -2.45
N HIS A 84 10.86 -10.26 -2.94
CA HIS A 84 9.40 -10.39 -2.94
C HIS A 84 8.74 -10.30 -1.53
N HIS A 85 9.50 -9.99 -0.48
CA HIS A 85 9.13 -10.17 0.93
C HIS A 85 8.99 -8.87 1.73
N HIS A 86 9.20 -7.70 1.12
CA HIS A 86 9.07 -6.40 1.81
C HIS A 86 7.85 -5.57 1.38
N CYS A 87 6.84 -6.22 0.81
CA CYS A 87 5.53 -5.60 0.65
C CYS A 87 4.75 -5.72 1.96
N ARG A 88 4.47 -4.59 2.63
CA ARG A 88 3.56 -4.55 3.79
C ARG A 88 2.20 -4.06 3.33
N MET A 89 1.21 -4.95 3.41
CA MET A 89 -0.20 -4.64 3.23
C MET A 89 -0.81 -4.31 4.59
N PHE A 90 -1.43 -3.14 4.70
CA PHE A 90 -2.15 -2.75 5.90
C PHE A 90 -3.65 -2.77 5.62
N CYS A 91 -4.31 -3.75 6.23
CA CYS A 91 -5.76 -3.81 6.31
C CYS A 91 -6.22 -2.88 7.44
N SER A 92 -7.20 -2.01 7.21
CA SER A 92 -7.87 -1.30 8.31
C SER A 92 -9.37 -1.48 8.19
N GLU A 93 -9.94 -1.99 9.26
CA GLU A 93 -11.37 -2.11 9.49
C GLU A 93 -11.88 -0.80 10.10
N HIS A 94 -13.12 -0.43 9.77
CA HIS A 94 -13.81 0.71 10.36
C HIS A 94 -13.91 0.51 11.88
N VAL A 95 -13.09 1.21 12.68
CA VAL A 95 -13.37 1.38 14.11
C VAL A 95 -14.24 2.63 14.25
N THR A 96 -15.55 2.45 14.14
CA THR A 96 -16.51 3.47 14.52
C THR A 96 -16.45 3.63 16.03
N HIS A 97 -15.73 4.65 16.51
CA HIS A 97 -15.79 5.06 17.92
C HIS A 97 -17.21 5.58 18.20
N HIS A 98 -18.10 4.69 18.65
CA HIS A 98 -19.34 5.09 19.30
C HIS A 98 -18.96 5.70 20.66
N ARG A 99 -19.25 6.99 20.79
CA ARG A 99 -19.13 7.78 22.01
C ARG A 99 -20.33 7.57 22.91
#